data_AF-A0A3S4U0Z5-F1
#
_entry.id   AF-A0A3S4U0Z5-F1
#
_cell.length_a   1.000
_cell.length_b   1.000
_cell.length_c   1.000
_cell.angle_alpha   90.00
_cell.angle_beta   90.00
_cell.angle_gamma   90.00
#
_symmetry.space_group_name_H-M   'P 1'
#
loop_
_entity.id
_entity.type
_entity.pdbx_description
1 polymer ?
#
loop_
_entity_poly.entity_id
_entity_poly.type
_entity_poly.pdbx_seq_one_letter_code
_entity_poly.pdbx_strand_id
1 'polypeptide(L)'
;MQSIYSELNTMDIEKHPYATAALLRALIEQSCDYFLLKSGNSIQFHEGSNTQRINEHSKLREKILGIAQHFKTNQHLEDKELSALTNECTTKKDGSGTLNLLHGVLHNYAHNICSAQIISAHNNLRPFIIAMWQKFRWPNNN
;
A
#
# COMPACT_ATOMS: atom_id res chain seq x y z
N MET A 1 9.07 -2.71 11.16
CA MET A 1 8.44 -3.25 9.93
C MET A 1 8.73 -4.72 9.70
N GLN A 2 9.95 -5.20 9.87
CA GLN A 2 10.27 -6.64 9.79
C GLN A 2 9.45 -7.49 10.76
N SER A 3 9.12 -6.98 11.95
CA SER A 3 8.22 -7.63 12.90
C SER A 3 6.79 -7.81 12.36
N ILE A 4 6.17 -6.76 11.80
CA ILE A 4 4.82 -6.83 11.20
C ILE A 4 4.80 -7.82 10.02
N TYR A 5 5.83 -7.77 9.17
CA TYR A 5 5.95 -8.69 8.04
C TYR A 5 6.10 -10.16 8.48
N SER A 6 6.93 -10.40 9.51
CA SER A 6 7.09 -11.74 10.09
C SER A 6 5.78 -12.26 10.68
N GLU A 7 5.08 -11.42 11.45
CA GLU A 7 3.79 -11.78 12.07
C GLU A 7 2.77 -12.17 11.00
N LEU A 8 2.59 -11.31 9.98
CA LEU A 8 1.67 -11.56 8.86
C LEU A 8 1.90 -12.90 8.16
N ASN A 9 3.15 -13.33 8.02
CA ASN A 9 3.49 -14.60 7.37
C ASN A 9 3.14 -15.84 8.21
N THR A 10 2.90 -15.67 9.52
CA THR A 10 2.59 -16.78 10.45
C THR A 10 1.12 -16.87 10.83
N MET A 11 0.34 -15.84 10.51
CA MET A 11 -1.08 -15.79 10.86
C MET A 11 -1.90 -16.79 10.05
N ASP A 12 -2.77 -17.50 10.76
CA ASP A 12 -3.84 -18.28 10.16
C ASP A 12 -4.98 -17.33 9.72
N ILE A 13 -4.98 -16.97 8.44
CA ILE A 13 -5.92 -16.02 7.86
C ILE A 13 -7.38 -16.50 7.90
N GLU A 14 -7.60 -17.82 7.91
CA GLU A 14 -8.94 -18.40 8.01
C GLU A 14 -9.52 -18.18 9.41
N LYS A 15 -8.67 -18.23 10.44
CA LYS A 15 -9.08 -17.98 11.84
C LYS A 15 -9.12 -16.50 12.20
N HIS A 16 -8.25 -15.68 11.63
CA HIS A 16 -8.04 -14.30 12.06
C HIS A 16 -8.07 -13.26 10.91
N PRO A 17 -9.09 -13.27 10.04
CA PRO A 17 -9.10 -12.42 8.84
C PRO A 17 -9.00 -10.92 9.17
N TYR A 18 -9.74 -10.44 10.19
CA TYR A 18 -9.74 -9.03 10.58
C TYR A 18 -8.37 -8.57 11.08
N ALA A 19 -7.71 -9.39 11.90
CA ALA A 19 -6.39 -9.08 12.43
C ALA A 19 -5.33 -9.11 11.31
N THR A 20 -5.42 -10.07 10.38
CA THR A 20 -4.53 -10.12 9.21
C THR A 20 -4.71 -8.88 8.33
N ALA A 21 -5.94 -8.46 8.07
CA ALA A 21 -6.23 -7.25 7.29
C ALA A 21 -5.74 -5.97 7.99
N ALA A 22 -5.94 -5.86 9.32
CA ALA A 22 -5.43 -4.73 10.10
C ALA A 22 -3.89 -4.64 10.06
N LEU A 23 -3.20 -5.78 10.22
CA LEU A 23 -1.75 -5.84 10.13
C LEU A 23 -1.25 -5.56 8.71
N LEU A 24 -1.94 -6.03 7.68
CA LEU A 24 -1.61 -5.73 6.28
C LEU A 24 -1.70 -4.22 6.03
N ARG A 25 -2.77 -3.56 6.49
CA ARG A 25 -2.90 -2.09 6.44
C ARG A 25 -1.72 -1.42 7.12
N ALA A 26 -1.43 -1.81 8.37
CA ALA A 26 -0.37 -1.21 9.16
C ALA A 26 1.00 -1.38 8.48
N LEU A 27 1.26 -2.54 7.87
CA LEU A 27 2.48 -2.77 7.11
C LEU A 27 2.62 -1.78 5.96
N ILE A 28 1.58 -1.63 5.14
CA ILE A 28 1.60 -0.74 3.96
C ILE A 28 1.80 0.72 4.40
N GLU A 29 1.04 1.16 5.40
CA GLU A 29 1.08 2.54 5.89
C GLU A 29 2.45 2.90 6.45
N GLN A 30 2.98 2.07 7.35
CA GLN A 30 4.31 2.27 7.92
C GLN A 30 5.41 2.20 6.85
N SER A 31 5.23 1.36 5.82
CA SER A 31 6.17 1.26 4.71
C SER A 31 6.19 2.55 3.88
N CYS A 32 5.02 3.07 3.54
CA CYS A 32 4.89 4.35 2.84
C CYS A 32 5.50 5.51 3.62
N ASP A 33 5.21 5.61 4.93
CA ASP A 33 5.71 6.69 5.78
C ASP A 33 7.23 6.67 5.88
N TYR A 34 7.80 5.48 6.12
CA TYR A 34 9.24 5.31 6.14
C TYR A 34 9.89 5.66 4.80
N PHE A 35 9.26 5.26 3.69
CA PHE A 35 9.78 5.57 2.36
C PHE A 35 9.83 7.09 2.12
N LEU A 36 8.72 7.78 2.39
CA LEU A 36 8.63 9.24 2.20
C LEU A 36 9.65 10.00 3.05
N LEU A 37 9.79 9.61 4.31
CA LEU A 37 10.78 10.17 5.23
C LEU A 37 12.21 10.06 4.66
N LYS A 38 12.56 8.88 4.12
CA LYS A 38 13.90 8.60 3.59
C LYS A 38 14.13 9.18 2.20
N SER A 39 13.09 9.38 1.41
CA SER A 39 13.16 10.07 0.11
C SER A 39 13.25 11.59 0.23
N GLY A 40 13.31 12.15 1.45
CA GLY A 40 13.36 13.58 1.70
C GLY A 40 12.09 14.32 1.28
N ASN A 41 10.93 13.64 1.29
CA ASN A 41 9.63 14.19 0.85
C ASN A 41 9.67 14.82 -0.56
N SER A 42 10.49 14.26 -1.45
CA SER A 42 10.63 14.72 -2.85
C SER A 42 9.57 14.16 -3.79
N ILE A 43 8.76 13.21 -3.33
CA ILE A 43 7.82 12.47 -4.17
C ILE A 43 6.59 13.31 -4.47
N GLN A 44 6.18 13.27 -5.73
CA GLN A 44 4.96 13.89 -6.22
C GLN A 44 3.94 12.81 -6.58
N PHE A 45 2.68 13.11 -6.29
CA PHE A 45 1.54 12.36 -6.77
C PHE A 45 0.83 13.18 -7.85
N HIS A 46 0.63 12.55 -9.02
CA HIS A 46 -0.01 13.14 -10.18
C HIS A 46 -1.35 12.45 -10.45
N GLU A 47 -2.44 13.22 -10.57
CA GLU A 47 -3.76 12.72 -10.91
C GLU A 47 -4.50 13.72 -11.80
N GLY A 48 -4.70 13.34 -13.07
CA GLY A 48 -5.23 14.27 -14.08
C GLY A 48 -4.34 15.51 -14.20
N SER A 49 -4.92 16.69 -14.01
CA SER A 49 -4.19 17.97 -13.99
C SER A 49 -3.59 18.34 -12.62
N ASN A 50 -3.86 17.56 -11.58
CA ASN A 50 -3.44 17.87 -10.23
C ASN A 50 -2.09 17.22 -9.94
N THR A 51 -1.15 18.01 -9.43
CA THR A 51 0.14 17.53 -8.93
C THR A 51 0.34 18.06 -7.53
N GLN A 52 0.65 17.18 -6.59
CA GLN A 52 0.94 17.55 -5.22
C GLN A 52 2.15 16.80 -4.68
N ARG A 53 2.93 17.46 -3.83
CA ARG A 53 3.96 16.79 -3.04
C ARG A 53 3.29 16.00 -1.92
N ILE A 54 3.71 14.76 -1.74
CA ILE A 54 3.19 13.89 -0.68
C ILE A 54 4.22 13.77 0.45
N ASN A 55 3.71 13.59 1.67
CA ASN A 55 4.48 13.36 2.88
C ASN A 55 3.75 12.36 3.79
N GLU A 56 4.29 12.09 4.98
CA GLU A 56 3.74 11.14 5.95
C GLU A 56 2.29 11.45 6.36
N HIS A 57 1.90 12.72 6.34
CA HIS A 57 0.56 13.20 6.68
C HIS A 57 -0.44 13.16 5.52
N SER A 58 0.02 12.87 4.30
CA SER A 58 -0.86 12.68 3.14
C SER A 58 -1.74 11.42 3.30
N LYS A 59 -2.85 11.37 2.57
CA LYS A 59 -3.75 10.21 2.63
C LYS A 59 -3.02 8.98 2.12
N LEU A 60 -3.28 7.81 2.72
CA LEU A 60 -2.62 6.56 2.33
C LEU A 60 -2.72 6.26 0.82
N ARG A 61 -3.86 6.60 0.20
CA ARG A 61 -4.03 6.52 -1.26
C ARG A 61 -2.98 7.31 -2.03
N GLU A 62 -2.82 8.58 -1.68
CA GLU A 62 -1.89 9.51 -2.32
C GLU A 62 -0.46 9.02 -2.11
N LYS A 63 -0.15 8.52 -0.91
CA LYS A 63 1.14 7.90 -0.58
C LYS A 63 1.44 6.69 -1.49
N ILE A 64 0.53 5.72 -1.57
CA ILE A 64 0.71 4.52 -2.40
C ILE A 64 0.90 4.90 -3.87
N LEU A 65 0.02 5.73 -4.42
CA LEU A 65 0.04 6.05 -5.85
C LEU A 65 1.20 6.95 -6.24
N GLY A 66 1.57 7.95 -5.43
CA GLY A 66 2.73 8.79 -5.68
C GLY A 66 4.04 7.99 -5.64
N ILE A 67 4.18 7.07 -4.67
CA ILE A 67 5.35 6.18 -4.62
C ILE A 67 5.34 5.19 -5.80
N ALA A 68 4.19 4.64 -6.18
CA ALA A 68 4.11 3.73 -7.33
C ALA A 68 4.46 4.43 -8.65
N GLN A 69 4.02 5.67 -8.84
CA GLN A 69 4.43 6.51 -9.97
C GLN A 69 5.95 6.75 -9.97
N HIS A 70 6.52 7.05 -8.81
CA HIS A 70 7.97 7.18 -8.65
C HIS A 70 8.71 5.88 -9.00
N PHE A 71 8.22 4.72 -8.55
CA PHE A 71 8.80 3.43 -8.92
C PHE A 71 8.70 3.12 -10.41
N LYS A 72 7.59 3.49 -11.06
CA LYS A 72 7.45 3.34 -12.51
C LYS A 72 8.48 4.19 -13.27
N THR A 73 8.67 5.45 -12.86
CA THR A 73 9.69 6.33 -13.45
C THR A 73 11.11 5.78 -13.27
N ASN A 74 11.38 5.11 -12.16
CA ASN A 74 12.68 4.48 -11.86
C ASN A 74 12.74 2.99 -12.26
N GLN A 75 11.81 2.51 -13.10
CA GLN A 75 11.79 1.14 -13.64
C GLN A 75 11.76 0.01 -12.58
N HIS A 76 11.20 0.28 -11.39
CA HIS A 76 10.97 -0.72 -10.35
C HIS A 76 9.59 -1.39 -10.44
N LEU A 77 8.65 -0.74 -11.14
CA LEU A 77 7.33 -1.26 -11.48
C LEU A 77 7.05 -1.11 -12.99
N GLU A 78 6.32 -2.07 -13.54
CA GLU A 78 5.80 -2.03 -14.91
C GLU A 78 4.46 -1.25 -14.98
N ASP A 79 4.09 -0.79 -16.18
CA ASP A 79 2.83 -0.06 -16.41
C ASP A 79 1.59 -0.87 -16.00
N LYS A 80 1.62 -2.19 -16.20
CA LYS A 80 0.52 -3.09 -15.78
C LYS A 80 0.38 -3.14 -14.26
N GLU A 81 1.50 -3.10 -13.52
CA GLU A 81 1.52 -3.13 -12.05
C GLU A 81 1.01 -1.79 -11.49
N LEU A 82 1.44 -0.67 -12.08
CA LEU A 82 0.92 0.66 -11.73
C LEU A 82 -0.59 0.78 -12.00
N SER A 83 -1.05 0.26 -13.14
CA SER A 83 -2.47 0.28 -13.50
C SER A 83 -3.31 -0.56 -12.53
N ALA A 84 -2.82 -1.75 -12.14
CA ALA A 84 -3.47 -2.58 -11.13
C ALA A 84 -3.57 -1.84 -9.78
N LEU A 85 -2.48 -1.25 -9.28
CA LEU A 85 -2.48 -0.47 -8.03
C LEU A 85 -3.46 0.71 -8.08
N THR A 86 -3.56 1.37 -9.23
CA THR A 86 -4.51 2.47 -9.44
C THR A 86 -5.96 1.99 -9.28
N ASN A 87 -6.29 0.82 -9.84
CA ASN A 87 -7.61 0.20 -9.70
C ASN A 87 -7.91 -0.21 -8.24
N GLU A 88 -6.90 -0.71 -7.53
CA GLU A 88 -7.04 -1.09 -6.11
C GLU A 88 -7.20 0.09 -5.15
N CYS A 89 -6.73 1.25 -5.57
CA CYS A 89 -6.76 2.49 -4.81
C CYS A 89 -7.86 3.45 -5.31
N THR A 90 -8.91 2.95 -5.96
CA THR A 90 -9.99 3.81 -6.48
C THR A 90 -10.73 4.56 -5.36
N THR A 91 -11.14 5.79 -5.65
CA THR A 91 -11.91 6.65 -4.74
C THR A 91 -13.39 6.27 -4.64
N LYS A 92 -13.81 5.24 -5.37
CA LYS A 92 -15.21 4.88 -5.57
C LYS A 92 -15.89 4.43 -4.26
N LYS A 93 -17.15 4.90 -4.07
CA LYS A 93 -18.00 4.65 -2.89
C LYS A 93 -18.44 3.19 -2.75
N ASP A 94 -18.30 2.40 -3.81
CA ASP A 94 -18.75 1.02 -3.95
C ASP A 94 -17.84 -0.01 -3.24
N GLY A 95 -16.76 0.43 -2.59
CA GLY A 95 -16.01 -0.39 -1.62
C GLY A 95 -15.18 -1.53 -2.19
N SER A 96 -15.09 -1.67 -3.51
CA SER A 96 -14.49 -2.83 -4.18
C SER A 96 -12.96 -2.84 -4.30
N GLY A 97 -12.28 -1.72 -3.99
CA GLY A 97 -10.81 -1.64 -4.03
C GLY A 97 -10.15 -2.11 -2.73
N THR A 98 -8.96 -2.72 -2.82
CA THR A 98 -8.15 -3.16 -1.66
C THR A 98 -8.05 -2.10 -0.57
N LEU A 99 -7.80 -0.84 -0.93
CA LEU A 99 -7.62 0.21 0.08
C LEU A 99 -8.93 0.51 0.84
N ASN A 100 -10.08 0.40 0.16
CA ASN A 100 -11.38 0.59 0.78
C ASN A 100 -11.76 -0.61 1.65
N LEU A 101 -11.47 -1.83 1.21
CA LEU A 101 -11.59 -3.05 2.02
C LEU A 101 -10.81 -2.89 3.33
N LEU A 102 -9.51 -2.59 3.24
CA LEU A 102 -8.66 -2.45 4.43
C LEU A 102 -9.08 -1.28 5.33
N HIS A 103 -9.69 -0.22 4.77
CA HIS A 103 -10.23 0.89 5.56
C HIS A 103 -11.51 0.48 6.28
N GLY A 104 -12.41 -0.21 5.58
CA GLY A 104 -13.67 -0.73 6.11
C GLY A 104 -13.44 -1.67 7.28
N VAL A 105 -12.46 -2.56 7.19
CA VAL A 105 -12.06 -3.45 8.30
C VAL A 105 -11.73 -2.69 9.57
N LEU A 106 -11.05 -1.54 9.47
CA LEU A 106 -10.60 -0.79 10.64
C LEU A 106 -11.66 0.15 11.22
N HIS A 107 -12.58 0.64 10.39
CA HIS A 107 -13.48 1.72 10.76
C HIS A 107 -14.96 1.37 10.68
N ASN A 108 -15.33 0.18 10.22
CA ASN A 108 -16.72 -0.27 10.10
C ASN A 108 -16.92 -1.61 10.81
N TYR A 109 -17.55 -1.56 11.98
CA TYR A 109 -17.84 -2.72 12.82
C TYR A 109 -18.75 -3.77 12.15
N ALA A 110 -19.53 -3.36 11.14
CA ALA A 110 -20.45 -4.24 10.41
C ALA A 110 -19.85 -4.75 9.09
N HIS A 111 -18.58 -4.43 8.79
CA HIS A 111 -17.94 -4.85 7.56
C HIS A 111 -17.50 -6.31 7.64
N ASN A 112 -18.22 -7.19 6.97
CA ASN A 112 -17.83 -8.60 6.86
C ASN A 112 -16.73 -8.78 5.82
N ILE A 113 -15.67 -9.48 6.21
CA ILE A 113 -14.58 -9.88 5.31
C ILE A 113 -14.34 -11.39 5.38
N CYS A 114 -13.78 -11.94 4.31
CA CYS A 114 -13.26 -13.30 4.26
C CYS A 114 -11.78 -13.34 3.88
N SER A 115 -11.13 -14.47 4.16
CA SER A 115 -9.73 -14.73 3.84
C SER A 115 -9.41 -14.48 2.36
N ALA A 116 -10.28 -14.91 1.45
CA ALA A 116 -10.09 -14.73 0.00
C ALA A 116 -9.95 -13.25 -0.41
N GLN A 117 -10.72 -12.35 0.22
CA GLN A 117 -10.62 -10.90 -0.05
C GLN A 117 -9.27 -10.35 0.43
N ILE A 118 -8.76 -10.83 1.56
CA ILE A 118 -7.49 -10.37 2.13
C ILE A 118 -6.31 -10.93 1.33
N ILE A 119 -6.39 -12.19 0.89
CA ILE A 119 -5.39 -12.80 0.00
C ILE A 119 -5.32 -12.01 -1.32
N SER A 120 -6.48 -11.67 -1.89
CA SER A 120 -6.53 -10.84 -3.09
C SER A 120 -5.87 -9.48 -2.85
N ALA A 121 -6.23 -8.81 -1.75
CA ALA A 121 -5.63 -7.53 -1.37
C ALA A 121 -4.10 -7.61 -1.23
N HIS A 122 -3.61 -8.62 -0.52
CA HIS A 122 -2.18 -8.87 -0.37
C HIS A 122 -1.49 -9.08 -1.72
N ASN A 123 -2.05 -9.94 -2.58
CA ASN A 123 -1.47 -10.24 -3.89
C ASN A 123 -1.42 -9.01 -4.79
N ASN A 124 -2.45 -8.17 -4.77
CA ASN A 124 -2.50 -6.96 -5.57
C ASN A 124 -1.48 -5.91 -5.11
N LEU A 125 -1.15 -5.88 -3.82
CA LEU A 125 -0.16 -4.96 -3.25
C LEU A 125 1.26 -5.53 -3.20
N ARG A 126 1.42 -6.84 -3.42
CA ARG A 126 2.71 -7.54 -3.33
C ARG A 126 3.79 -6.91 -4.24
N PRO A 127 3.54 -6.56 -5.52
CA PRO A 127 4.56 -5.93 -6.36
C PRO A 127 5.06 -4.59 -5.79
N PHE A 128 4.16 -3.80 -5.22
CA PHE A 128 4.48 -2.53 -4.58
C PHE A 128 5.36 -2.71 -3.35
N ILE A 129 5.01 -3.65 -2.47
CA ILE A 129 5.79 -3.99 -1.27
C ILE A 129 7.20 -4.48 -1.68
N ILE A 130 7.29 -5.35 -2.69
CA ILE A 130 8.58 -5.85 -3.20
C ILE A 130 9.41 -4.71 -3.79
N ALA A 131 8.81 -3.83 -4.59
CA ALA A 131 9.50 -2.68 -5.17
C ALA A 131 10.13 -1.80 -4.08
N MET A 132 9.39 -1.55 -3.01
CA MET A 132 9.83 -0.71 -1.90
C MET A 132 10.94 -1.33 -1.05
N TRP A 133 10.83 -2.63 -0.74
CA TRP A 133 11.72 -3.29 0.23
C TRP A 133 12.91 -4.01 -0.38
N GLN A 134 12.82 -4.41 -1.66
CA GLN A 134 13.82 -5.28 -2.28
C GLN A 134 14.46 -4.67 -3.53
N LYS A 135 13.69 -3.94 -4.36
CA LYS A 135 14.21 -3.38 -5.61
C LYS A 135 14.82 -2.00 -5.43
N PHE A 136 14.20 -1.16 -4.61
CA PHE A 136 14.70 0.19 -4.35
C PHE A 136 15.95 0.14 -3.46
N ARG A 137 17.05 0.68 -3.97
CA ARG A 137 18.26 0.89 -3.16
C ARG A 137 18.24 2.31 -2.64
N TRP A 138 18.15 2.43 -1.32
CA TRP A 138 18.37 3.72 -0.66
C TRP A 138 19.75 4.25 -1.07
N PRO A 139 19.87 5.54 -1.45
CA PRO A 139 21.18 6.17 -1.55
C PRO A 139 21.90 5.86 -0.23
N ASN A 140 23.09 5.26 -0.30
CA ASN A 140 23.83 4.83 0.87
C ASN A 140 23.81 5.96 1.91
N ASN A 141 23.28 5.67 3.11
CA ASN A 141 23.53 6.52 4.25
C ASN A 141 25.04 6.36 4.53
N ASN A 142 25.83 7.32 4.04
CA ASN A 142 27.19 7.51 4.54
C ASN A 142 27.13 7.87 6.03
#